data_AF-A0A2N9NKM8-F1
#
_entry.id   AF-A0A2N9NKM8-F1
#
_cell.length_a   1.000
_cell.length_b   1.000
_cell.length_c   1.000
_cell.angle_alpha   90.00
_cell.angle_beta   90.00
_cell.angle_gamma   90.00
#
_symmetry.space_group_name_H-M   'P 1'
#
loop_
_entity.id
_entity.type
_entity.pdbx_description
1 polymer ?
#
loop_
_entity_poly.entity_id
_entity_poly.type
_entity_poly.pdbx_seq_one_letter_code
_entity_poly.pdbx_strand_id
1 'polypeptide(L)'
;MTTTHTRPPRGKIPRLPHEIREQLNQRLRDSEPGKRLVEWLNSLPEVQALVATDFKGQPILEQNLTQYRKRSYRHWLVQQTVLEEVHRVRLLIAPRPWFALAELRLDLPR
;
A
#
# COMPACT_ATOMS: atom_id res chain seq x y z
N MET A 1 26.14 -3.27 6.78
CA MET A 1 24.70 -3.17 6.43
C MET A 1 23.91 -3.66 7.63
N THR A 2 23.35 -2.77 8.44
CA THR A 2 22.61 -3.12 9.65
C THR A 2 21.17 -3.46 9.26
N THR A 3 20.83 -4.76 9.28
CA THR A 3 19.44 -5.21 9.25
C THR A 3 18.75 -4.71 10.50
N THR A 4 17.96 -3.65 10.38
CA THR A 4 17.08 -3.18 11.45
C THR A 4 16.12 -4.33 11.78
N HIS A 5 16.35 -5.02 12.90
CA HIS A 5 15.41 -6.00 13.45
C HIS A 5 14.15 -5.24 13.90
N THR A 6 13.24 -4.99 12.95
CA THR A 6 11.95 -4.36 13.24
C THR A 6 11.14 -5.37 14.05
N ARG A 7 11.03 -5.11 15.35
CA ARG A 7 10.14 -5.83 16.27
C ARG A 7 8.77 -6.03 15.59
N PRO A 8 8.17 -7.25 15.64
CA PRO A 8 6.93 -7.51 14.93
C PRO A 8 5.89 -6.44 15.30
N PRO A 9 5.23 -5.83 14.29
CA PRO A 9 4.36 -4.70 14.54
C PRO A 9 3.22 -5.12 15.48
N ARG A 10 3.06 -4.38 16.57
CA ARG A 10 2.10 -4.69 17.64
C ARG A 10 0.68 -4.33 17.20
N GLY A 11 -0.27 -5.23 17.46
CA GLY A 11 -1.71 -4.99 17.26
C GLY A 11 -2.37 -5.97 16.29
N LYS A 12 -3.69 -5.85 16.14
CA LYS A 12 -4.52 -6.73 15.29
C LYS A 12 -4.21 -6.53 13.80
N ILE A 13 -4.28 -5.29 13.33
CA ILE A 13 -4.17 -4.94 11.90
C ILE A 13 -2.82 -5.34 11.29
N PRO A 14 -1.66 -5.10 11.94
CA PRO A 14 -0.38 -5.51 11.37
C PRO A 14 -0.19 -7.02 11.23
N ARG A 15 -0.96 -7.85 11.94
CA ARG A 15 -0.92 -9.31 11.84
C ARG A 15 -1.84 -9.88 10.76
N LEU A 16 -2.71 -9.06 10.18
CA LEU A 16 -3.59 -9.49 9.11
C LEU A 16 -2.78 -9.94 7.88
N PRO A 17 -3.36 -10.84 7.06
CA PRO A 17 -2.82 -11.19 5.73
C PRO A 17 -2.41 -9.96 4.93
N HIS A 18 -1.36 -10.10 4.12
CA HIS A 18 -0.77 -8.97 3.40
C HIS A 18 -1.79 -8.28 2.48
N GLU A 19 -2.60 -9.08 1.80
CA GLU A 19 -3.63 -8.70 0.84
C GLU A 19 -4.71 -7.85 1.51
N ILE A 20 -5.14 -8.21 2.72
CA ILE A 20 -6.12 -7.44 3.50
C ILE A 20 -5.50 -6.13 3.97
N ARG A 21 -4.23 -6.14 4.39
CA ARG A 21 -3.52 -4.89 4.75
C ARG A 21 -3.38 -3.96 3.55
N GLU A 22 -3.13 -4.51 2.37
CA GLU A 22 -3.00 -3.72 1.14
C GLU A 22 -4.33 -3.08 0.74
N GLN A 23 -5.43 -3.84 0.74
CA GLN A 23 -6.78 -3.30 0.52
C GLN A 23 -7.16 -2.23 1.55
N LEU A 24 -6.83 -2.46 2.83
CA LEU A 24 -7.03 -1.47 3.88
C LEU A 24 -6.23 -0.20 3.59
N ASN A 25 -4.95 -0.31 3.21
CA ASN A 25 -4.11 0.84 2.92
C ASN A 25 -4.65 1.65 1.72
N GLN A 26 -5.14 0.98 0.68
CA GLN A 26 -5.77 1.64 -0.47
C GLN A 26 -7.03 2.41 -0.05
N ARG A 27 -7.95 1.77 0.68
CA ARG A 27 -9.16 2.45 1.17
C ARG A 27 -8.85 3.60 2.15
N LEU A 28 -7.79 3.47 2.95
CA LEU A 28 -7.29 4.55 3.81
C LEU A 28 -6.76 5.73 2.98
N ARG A 29 -6.10 5.46 1.85
CA ARG A 29 -5.64 6.47 0.88
C ARG A 29 -6.82 7.18 0.22
N ASP A 30 -7.88 6.44 -0.09
CA ASP A 30 -9.15 6.96 -0.63
C ASP A 30 -10.01 7.68 0.41
N SER A 31 -9.49 7.89 1.62
CA SER A 31 -10.17 8.60 2.71
C SER A 31 -11.50 7.99 3.15
N GLU A 32 -11.64 6.66 3.04
CA GLU A 32 -12.85 5.97 3.50
C GLU A 32 -13.06 6.16 5.02
N PRO A 33 -14.31 6.37 5.48
CA PRO A 33 -14.61 6.57 6.90
C PRO A 33 -14.19 5.37 7.78
N GLY A 34 -13.60 5.67 8.94
CA GLY A 34 -13.09 4.67 9.88
C GLY A 34 -14.14 3.62 10.27
N LYS A 35 -15.37 4.04 10.55
CA LYS A 35 -16.48 3.13 10.87
C LYS A 35 -16.74 2.09 9.78
N ARG A 36 -16.80 2.50 8.51
CA ARG A 36 -17.01 1.58 7.37
C ARG A 36 -15.85 0.60 7.22
N LEU A 37 -14.62 1.07 7.43
CA LEU A 37 -13.43 0.21 7.41
C LEU A 37 -13.45 -0.84 8.51
N VAL A 38 -13.88 -0.47 9.72
CA VAL A 38 -14.01 -1.41 10.84
C VAL A 38 -15.10 -2.45 10.58
N GLU A 39 -16.25 -2.02 10.05
CA GLU A 39 -17.34 -2.92 9.66
C GLU A 39 -16.88 -3.91 8.59
N TRP A 40 -16.22 -3.43 7.54
CA TRP A 40 -15.63 -4.26 6.50
C TRP A 40 -14.57 -5.23 7.05
N LEU A 41 -13.62 -4.76 7.85
CA LEU A 41 -12.59 -5.62 8.42
C LEU A 41 -13.19 -6.75 9.26
N ASN A 42 -14.15 -6.44 10.13
CA ASN A 42 -14.76 -7.45 10.99
C ASN A 42 -15.73 -8.39 10.25
N SER A 43 -16.12 -8.10 9.01
CA SER A 43 -16.95 -9.01 8.21
C SER A 43 -16.14 -10.09 7.48
N LEU A 44 -14.82 -9.94 7.39
CA LEU A 44 -13.95 -10.90 6.70
C LEU A 44 -13.69 -12.15 7.57
N PRO A 45 -13.91 -13.38 7.05
CA PRO A 45 -13.67 -14.61 7.79
C PRO A 45 -12.23 -14.75 8.30
N GLU A 46 -11.24 -14.32 7.52
CA GLU A 46 -9.82 -14.39 7.86
C GLU A 46 -9.49 -13.48 9.04
N VAL A 47 -10.13 -12.31 9.12
CA VAL A 47 -9.97 -11.38 10.24
C VAL A 47 -10.64 -11.96 11.50
N GLN A 48 -11.83 -12.52 11.37
CA GLN A 48 -12.55 -13.16 12.47
C GLN A 48 -11.77 -14.33 13.05
N ALA A 49 -11.22 -15.19 12.21
CA ALA A 49 -10.38 -16.32 12.62
C ALA A 49 -9.14 -15.84 13.39
N LEU A 50 -8.41 -14.87 12.83
CA LEU A 50 -7.22 -14.31 13.49
C LEU A 50 -7.55 -13.65 14.84
N VAL A 51 -8.66 -12.91 14.91
CA VAL A 51 -9.13 -12.27 16.14
C VAL A 51 -9.54 -13.30 17.19
N ALA A 52 -10.20 -14.38 16.79
CA ALA A 52 -10.57 -15.47 17.69
C ALA A 52 -9.32 -16.15 18.29
N THR A 53 -8.34 -16.49 17.45
CA THR A 53 -7.12 -17.18 17.87
C THR A 53 -6.18 -16.32 18.71
N ASP A 54 -5.89 -15.09 18.26
CA ASP A 54 -4.81 -14.27 18.85
C ASP A 54 -5.32 -13.21 19.84
N PHE A 55 -6.61 -12.86 19.77
CA PHE A 55 -7.16 -11.68 20.45
C PHE A 55 -8.45 -11.96 21.22
N LYS A 56 -8.68 -13.22 21.61
CA LYS A 56 -9.81 -13.64 22.45
C LYS A 56 -11.18 -13.23 21.87
N GLY A 57 -11.30 -13.19 20.54
CA GLY A 57 -12.55 -12.81 19.87
C GLY A 57 -12.88 -11.31 19.93
N GLN A 58 -12.00 -10.45 20.45
CA GLN A 58 -12.29 -9.01 20.51
C GLN A 58 -12.24 -8.39 19.12
N PRO A 59 -13.29 -7.73 18.62
CA PRO A 59 -13.31 -7.18 17.27
C PRO A 59 -12.26 -6.07 17.07
N ILE A 60 -11.97 -5.77 15.81
CA ILE A 60 -11.23 -4.57 15.44
C ILE A 60 -12.11 -3.35 15.73
N LEU A 61 -11.53 -2.31 16.32
CA LEU A 61 -12.19 -1.04 16.64
C LEU A 61 -11.50 0.13 15.92
N GLU A 62 -12.15 1.30 15.86
CA GLU A 62 -11.57 2.51 15.24
C GLU A 62 -10.26 2.95 15.93
N GLN A 63 -10.10 2.64 17.21
CA GLN A 63 -8.85 2.85 17.93
C GLN A 63 -7.70 2.03 17.33
N ASN A 64 -7.96 0.81 16.85
CA ASN A 64 -6.96 0.00 16.17
C ASN A 64 -6.53 0.66 14.85
N LEU A 65 -7.48 1.21 14.07
CA LEU A 65 -7.18 1.97 12.86
C LEU A 65 -6.32 3.20 13.17
N THR A 66 -6.65 3.94 14.25
CA THR A 66 -5.89 5.12 14.67
C THR A 66 -4.45 4.77 15.02
N GLN A 67 -4.24 3.68 15.77
CA GLN A 67 -2.90 3.20 16.11
C GLN A 67 -2.13 2.72 14.88
N TYR A 68 -2.81 2.03 13.96
CA TYR A 68 -2.23 1.56 12.70
C TYR A 68 -1.81 2.73 11.80
N ARG A 69 -2.67 3.75 11.64
CA ARG A 69 -2.39 4.98 10.88
C ARG A 69 -1.11 5.68 11.34
N LYS A 70 -0.88 5.75 12.66
CA LYS A 70 0.31 6.41 13.24
C LYS A 70 1.62 5.70 12.94
N ARG A 71 1.58 4.40 12.61
CA ARG A 71 2.78 3.57 12.44
C ARG A 71 2.83 2.99 11.02
N SER A 72 2.23 1.83 10.82
CA SER A 72 2.41 1.01 9.60
C SER A 72 1.89 1.69 8.34
N TYR A 73 0.77 2.41 8.40
CA TYR A 73 0.24 3.12 7.22
C TYR A 73 1.20 4.21 6.73
N ARG A 74 1.88 4.94 7.63
CA ARG A 74 2.89 5.93 7.24
C ARG A 74 4.07 5.29 6.51
N HIS A 75 4.52 4.12 6.95
CA HIS A 75 5.57 3.38 6.24
C HIS A 75 5.10 2.95 4.85
N TRP A 76 3.87 2.47 4.74
CA TRP A 76 3.30 2.11 3.43
C TRP A 76 3.19 3.33 2.51
N LEU A 77 2.76 4.50 3.00
CA LEU A 77 2.73 5.73 2.20
C LEU A 77 4.12 6.10 1.66
N VAL A 78 5.16 6.01 2.48
CA VAL A 78 6.55 6.27 2.04
C VAL A 78 6.95 5.29 0.93
N GLN A 79 6.60 4.00 1.07
CA GLN A 79 6.86 3.02 0.02
C GLN A 79 6.14 3.36 -1.28
N GLN A 80 4.87 3.79 -1.22
CA GLN A 80 4.12 4.20 -2.41
C GLN A 80 4.72 5.45 -3.06
N THR A 81 5.10 6.46 -2.29
CA THR A 81 5.77 7.66 -2.82
C THR A 81 7.09 7.30 -3.51
N VAL A 82 7.89 6.41 -2.92
CA VAL A 82 9.13 5.95 -3.55
C VAL A 82 8.85 5.22 -4.86
N LEU A 83 7.84 4.34 -4.90
CA LEU A 83 7.44 3.63 -6.12
C LEU A 83 6.97 4.60 -7.22
N GLU A 84 6.19 5.61 -6.85
CA GLU A 84 5.71 6.66 -7.76
C GLU A 84 6.87 7.49 -8.32
N GLU A 85 7.84 7.88 -7.49
CA GLU A 85 9.03 8.61 -7.93
C GLU A 85 9.95 7.76 -8.81
N VAL A 86 10.18 6.48 -8.46
CA VAL A 86 10.94 5.55 -9.31
C VAL A 86 10.26 5.39 -10.67
N HIS A 87 8.93 5.26 -10.68
CA HIS A 87 8.16 5.19 -11.92
C HIS A 87 8.29 6.48 -12.75
N ARG A 88 8.19 7.65 -12.12
CA ARG A 88 8.38 8.94 -12.79
C ARG A 88 9.77 9.08 -13.39
N VAL A 89 10.82 8.82 -12.62
CA VAL A 89 12.21 8.89 -13.10
C VAL A 89 12.42 7.93 -14.26
N ARG A 90 11.90 6.69 -14.16
CA ARG A 90 11.96 5.72 -15.26
C ARG A 90 11.37 6.26 -16.55
N LEU A 91 10.26 6.99 -16.49
CA LEU A 91 9.65 7.59 -17.69
C LEU A 91 10.49 8.75 -18.26
N LEU A 92 11.22 9.50 -17.43
CA LEU A 92 12.07 10.60 -17.87
C LEU A 92 13.38 10.14 -18.52
N ILE A 93 13.97 9.04 -18.02
CA ILE A 93 15.26 8.53 -18.50
C ILE A 93 15.12 7.38 -19.51
N ALA A 94 13.89 6.90 -19.75
CA ALA A 94 13.65 5.90 -20.79
C ALA A 94 14.08 6.51 -22.14
N PRO A 95 15.02 5.88 -22.87
CA PRO A 95 15.44 6.40 -24.16
C PRO A 95 14.21 6.46 -25.07
N ARG A 96 13.98 7.63 -25.70
CA ARG A 96 12.99 7.71 -26.79
C ARG A 96 13.41 6.64 -27.80
N PRO A 97 12.55 5.65 -28.08
CA PRO A 97 12.96 4.60 -28.98
C PRO A 97 13.29 5.21 -30.34
N TRP A 98 14.35 4.71 -31.00
CA TRP A 98 14.81 5.24 -32.28
C TRP A 98 13.74 5.19 -33.39
N PHE A 99 12.74 4.31 -33.26
CA PHE A 99 11.57 4.26 -34.14
C PHE A 99 10.60 5.45 -33.96
N ALA A 100 10.65 6.18 -32.84
CA ALA A 100 9.89 7.42 -32.65
C ALA A 100 10.52 8.65 -33.36
N LEU A 101 11.68 8.48 -34.02
CA LEU A 101 12.34 9.51 -34.83
C LEU A 101 12.07 9.37 -36.33
N ALA A 102 11.32 8.35 -36.76
CA ALA A 102 11.11 8.05 -38.17
C ALA A 102 10.12 9.00 -38.89
N GLU A 103 9.41 9.88 -38.19
CA GLU A 103 8.42 10.79 -38.81
C GLU A 103 8.97 12.14 -39.29
N LEU A 104 10.25 12.46 -39.06
CA LEU A 104 10.81 13.78 -39.42
C LEU A 104 11.84 13.77 -40.56
N ARG A 105 11.80 12.80 -41.47
CA ARG A 105 12.68 12.81 -42.65
C ARG A 105 12.06 12.18 -43.89
N LEU A 106 11.02 12.81 -44.42
CA LEU A 106 10.62 12.65 -45.83
C LEU A 106 10.61 14.03 -46.50
N ASP A 107 11.79 14.62 -46.64
CA ASP A 107 12.07 15.57 -47.72
C ASP A 107 13.58 15.64 -47.93
N LEU A 108 14.06 14.86 -48.89
CA LEU A 108 15.36 15.10 -49.50
C LEU A 108 15.18 14.96 -51.02
N PRO A 109 15.46 16.01 -51.82
CA PRO A 109 15.29 15.95 -53.25
C PRO A 109 16.30 15.01 -53.91
N ARG A 110 15.87 14.46 -55.06
CA ARG A 110 16.51 13.42 -55.87
C ARG A 110 17.95 13.72 -56.30
#